data_AF-A0A820GQV0-F1
#
_entry.id   AF-A0A820GQV0-F1
#
_cell.length_a   1.000
_cell.length_b   1.000
_cell.length_c   1.000
_cell.angle_alpha   90.00
_cell.angle_beta   90.00
_cell.angle_gamma   90.00
#
_symmetry.space_group_name_H-M   'P 1'
#
loop_
_entity.id
_entity.type
_entity.pdbx_description
1 polymer ?
#
loop_
_entity_poly.entity_id
_entity_poly.type
_entity_poly.pdbx_seq_one_letter_code
_entity_poly.pdbx_strand_id
1 'polypeptide(L)'
;LHYPAPENQSDECIRAGAHSDYGSLTLLFQHENKSGLQVLDRSTNTWYPVEPYNDMIVVNFGDAFEYWSKGFIKSTVHRVIMPTIDSTKENERFSITFFCHPNDSTLLTPIPSKLILDQKFEKDEHAKHALNHDNEETLTAGQHLAMRLSKTYTY
;
A
#
# COMPACT_ATOMS: atom_id res chain seq x y z
N LEU A 1 3.98 12.24 -8.23
CA LEU A 1 2.61 12.64 -7.84
C LEU A 1 2.65 14.09 -7.40
N HIS A 2 1.73 14.89 -7.92
CA HIS A 2 1.56 16.29 -7.53
C HIS A 2 0.15 16.44 -6.96
N TYR A 3 0.07 16.97 -5.73
CA TYR A 3 -1.17 17.30 -5.06
C TYR A 3 -1.26 18.83 -4.93
N PRO A 4 -2.06 19.51 -5.78
CA PRO A 4 -2.14 20.97 -5.80
C PRO A 4 -2.52 21.56 -4.44
N ALA A 5 -2.16 22.82 -4.21
CA ALA A 5 -2.69 23.57 -3.07
C ALA A 5 -4.24 23.60 -3.15
N PRO A 6 -4.94 23.39 -2.03
CA PRO A 6 -6.40 23.44 -2.02
C PRO A 6 -6.88 24.90 -2.20
N GLU A 7 -8.00 25.11 -2.89
CA GLU A 7 -8.63 26.44 -2.91
C GLU A 7 -9.35 26.75 -1.59
N ASN A 8 -9.89 25.71 -0.92
CA ASN A 8 -10.54 25.79 0.39
C ASN A 8 -10.03 24.65 1.29
N GLN A 9 -9.67 24.96 2.53
CA GLN A 9 -9.41 23.94 3.55
C GLN A 9 -10.75 23.45 4.10
N SER A 10 -11.18 22.26 3.68
CA SER A 10 -12.11 21.46 4.48
C SER A 10 -11.32 20.34 5.14
N ASP A 11 -11.52 20.18 6.46
CA ASP A 11 -10.76 19.26 7.31
C ASP A 11 -10.91 17.77 6.94
N GLU A 12 -11.79 17.45 5.98
CA GLU A 12 -12.13 16.07 5.59
C GLU A 12 -11.77 15.70 4.16
N CYS A 13 -11.09 16.56 3.39
CA CYS A 13 -10.81 16.24 1.99
C CYS A 13 -9.70 15.18 1.84
N ILE A 14 -10.02 14.09 1.13
CA ILE A 14 -9.08 13.02 0.80
C ILE A 14 -8.35 13.37 -0.50
N ARG A 15 -7.01 13.41 -0.46
CA ARG A 15 -6.13 13.66 -1.62
C ARG A 15 -5.77 12.38 -2.37
N ALA A 16 -5.70 11.26 -1.67
CA ALA A 16 -5.63 9.91 -2.24
C ALA A 16 -6.43 8.95 -1.36
N GLY A 17 -7.35 8.20 -1.97
CA GLY A 17 -8.23 7.24 -1.30
C GLY A 17 -7.46 6.19 -0.50
N ALA A 18 -8.15 5.55 0.46
CA ALA A 18 -7.60 4.42 1.19
C ALA A 18 -7.37 3.23 0.25
N HIS A 19 -6.13 2.73 0.19
CA HIS A 19 -5.74 1.60 -0.65
C HIS A 19 -4.50 0.89 -0.08
N SER A 20 -4.19 -0.28 -0.65
CA SER A 20 -2.90 -0.95 -0.48
C SER A 20 -2.20 -1.07 -1.84
N ASP A 21 -0.87 -1.16 -1.82
CA ASP A 21 -0.08 -1.26 -3.04
C ASP A 21 -0.11 -2.69 -3.59
N TYR A 22 -0.10 -2.84 -4.92
CA TYR A 22 -0.26 -4.16 -5.54
C TYR A 22 1.03 -4.97 -5.61
N GLY A 23 2.18 -4.30 -5.71
CA GLY A 23 3.48 -4.89 -5.96
C GLY A 23 4.09 -5.58 -4.74
N SER A 24 5.41 -5.74 -4.75
CA SER A 24 6.12 -6.33 -3.61
C SER A 24 6.51 -5.29 -2.56
N LEU A 25 7.08 -4.17 -3.01
CA LEU A 25 7.67 -3.15 -2.14
C LEU A 25 7.44 -1.79 -2.79
N THR A 26 7.19 -0.77 -1.99
CA THR A 26 7.09 0.61 -2.45
C THR A 26 8.11 1.46 -1.72
N LEU A 27 8.79 2.33 -2.49
CA LEU A 27 9.64 3.38 -1.96
C LEU A 27 8.95 4.72 -2.20
N LEU A 28 8.57 5.39 -1.12
CA LEU A 28 7.91 6.69 -1.17
C LEU A 28 8.89 7.78 -0.71
N PHE A 29 9.14 8.71 -1.62
CA PHE A 29 9.92 9.92 -1.40
C PHE A 29 8.95 11.08 -1.23
N GLN A 30 9.06 11.80 -0.13
CA GLN A 30 8.20 12.95 0.19
C GLN A 30 9.04 14.09 0.75
N HIS A 31 8.65 15.32 0.44
CA HIS A 31 9.31 16.50 0.99
C HIS A 31 9.08 16.62 2.49
N GLU A 32 10.07 17.12 3.22
CA GLU A 32 9.91 17.55 4.60
C GLU A 32 8.75 18.54 4.74
N ASN A 33 8.10 18.53 5.91
CA ASN A 33 6.99 19.43 6.23
C ASN A 33 5.75 19.31 5.31
N LYS A 34 5.67 18.28 4.44
CA LYS A 34 4.49 17.98 3.62
C LYS A 34 3.74 16.76 4.14
N SER A 35 3.02 16.95 5.24
CA SER A 35 2.23 15.92 5.91
C SER A 35 1.01 15.47 5.08
N GLY A 36 0.29 14.47 5.59
CA GLY A 36 -0.98 14.00 5.02
C GLY A 36 -1.03 12.50 4.76
N LEU A 37 0.12 11.80 4.69
CA LEU A 37 0.15 10.35 4.63
C LEU A 37 -0.35 9.77 5.97
N GLN A 38 -1.29 8.84 5.89
CA GLN A 38 -1.76 8.06 7.02
C GLN A 38 -1.77 6.57 6.69
N VAL A 39 -1.45 5.75 7.69
CA VAL A 39 -1.52 4.27 7.63
C VAL A 39 -2.60 3.78 8.58
N LEU A 40 -3.33 2.73 8.18
CA LEU A 40 -4.39 2.13 8.97
C LEU A 40 -3.85 0.96 9.78
N ASP A 41 -3.96 1.04 11.11
CA ASP A 41 -3.91 -0.15 11.96
C ASP A 41 -5.25 -0.86 11.87
N ARG A 42 -5.25 -2.02 11.19
CA ARG A 42 -6.45 -2.83 10.97
C ARG A 42 -7.00 -3.44 12.26
N SER A 43 -6.16 -3.64 13.28
CA SER A 43 -6.58 -4.29 14.53
C SER A 43 -7.45 -3.36 15.39
N THR A 44 -7.18 -2.06 15.32
CA THR A 44 -7.87 -1.00 16.07
C THR A 44 -8.76 -0.13 15.18
N ASN A 45 -8.70 -0.33 13.86
CA ASN A 45 -9.33 0.52 12.83
C ASN A 45 -8.96 2.01 12.98
N THR A 46 -7.71 2.28 13.39
CA THR A 46 -7.21 3.62 13.70
C THR A 46 -6.20 4.07 12.64
N TRP A 47 -6.33 5.32 12.18
CA TRP A 47 -5.39 5.95 11.25
C TRP A 47 -4.26 6.64 12.01
N TYR A 48 -3.02 6.31 11.67
CA TYR A 48 -1.82 6.91 12.22
C TYR A 48 -1.12 7.79 11.17
N PRO A 49 -0.74 9.03 11.51
CA PRO A 49 0.04 9.88 10.62
C PRO A 49 1.45 9.33 10.43
N VAL A 50 1.99 9.48 9.21
CA VAL A 50 3.38 9.21 8.90
C VAL A 50 4.07 10.54 8.66
N GLU A 51 4.84 10.98 9.66
CA GLU A 51 5.54 12.26 9.60
C GLU A 51 6.67 12.22 8.55
N PRO A 52 6.73 13.21 7.64
CA PRO A 52 7.81 13.30 6.67
C PRO A 52 9.07 13.87 7.34
N TYR A 53 10.16 13.12 7.26
CA TYR A 53 11.49 13.57 7.72
C TYR A 53 12.40 13.80 6.53
N ASN A 54 13.28 14.80 6.64
CA ASN A 54 14.29 15.04 5.63
C ASN A 54 15.22 13.82 5.48
N ASP A 55 15.68 13.56 4.26
CA ASP A 55 16.56 12.45 3.89
C ASP A 55 16.04 11.04 4.26
N MET A 56 14.73 10.89 4.48
CA MET A 56 14.10 9.60 4.75
C MET A 56 13.22 9.14 3.58
N ILE A 57 13.16 7.81 3.43
CA ILE A 57 12.30 7.12 2.47
C ILE A 57 11.32 6.30 3.28
N VAL A 58 10.03 6.46 2.99
CA VAL A 58 9.01 5.58 3.55
C VAL A 58 8.99 4.30 2.73
N VAL A 59 9.07 3.16 3.39
CA VAL A 59 9.06 1.84 2.76
C VAL A 59 7.87 1.05 3.26
N ASN A 60 7.07 0.51 2.35
CA ASN A 60 5.98 -0.40 2.69
C ASN A 60 5.96 -1.61 1.75
N PHE A 61 5.39 -2.71 2.23
CA PHE A 61 5.14 -3.89 1.43
C PHE A 61 3.77 -3.82 0.77
N GLY A 62 3.67 -4.42 -0.41
CA GLY A 62 2.43 -4.53 -1.16
C GLY A 62 1.83 -5.93 -1.11
N ASP A 63 0.65 -6.06 -1.73
CA ASP A 63 -0.20 -7.24 -1.69
C ASP A 63 0.50 -8.48 -2.28
N ALA A 64 1.31 -8.31 -3.32
CA ALA A 64 2.06 -9.44 -3.88
C ALA A 64 3.04 -10.02 -2.87
N PHE A 65 3.68 -9.19 -2.03
CA PHE A 65 4.60 -9.68 -1.00
C PHE A 65 3.87 -10.26 0.22
N GLU A 66 2.71 -9.72 0.57
CA GLU A 66 1.84 -10.32 1.58
C GLU A 66 1.42 -11.74 1.14
N TYR A 67 1.02 -11.92 -0.12
CA TYR A 67 0.76 -13.25 -0.68
C TYR A 67 2.00 -14.14 -0.63
N TRP A 68 3.14 -13.64 -1.12
CA TRP A 68 4.40 -14.38 -1.20
C TRP A 68 4.89 -14.86 0.18
N SER A 69 4.64 -14.06 1.21
CA SER A 69 5.02 -14.34 2.60
C SER A 69 3.96 -15.11 3.40
N LYS A 70 2.93 -15.66 2.75
CA LYS A 70 1.81 -16.35 3.40
C LYS A 70 1.11 -15.49 4.47
N GLY A 71 1.01 -14.19 4.26
CA GLY A 71 0.38 -13.27 5.19
C GLY A 71 1.25 -12.92 6.40
N PHE A 72 2.51 -13.37 6.47
CA PHE A 72 3.43 -13.02 7.56
C PHE A 72 3.77 -11.53 7.55
N ILE A 73 4.07 -10.97 6.37
CA ILE A 73 4.28 -9.54 6.18
C ILE A 73 2.99 -8.92 5.64
N LYS A 74 2.57 -7.81 6.24
CA LYS A 74 1.29 -7.17 5.93
C LYS A 74 1.44 -6.06 4.89
N SER A 75 0.54 -6.07 3.92
CA SER A 75 0.33 -4.95 3.00
C SER A 75 -0.58 -3.93 3.67
N THR A 76 0.00 -2.86 4.22
CA THR A 76 -0.74 -1.91 5.06
C THR A 76 -1.58 -0.95 4.21
N VAL A 77 -2.86 -0.79 4.58
CA VAL A 77 -3.73 0.21 3.94
C VAL A 77 -3.26 1.60 4.33
N HIS A 78 -3.16 2.49 3.36
CA HIS A 78 -2.76 3.86 3.55
C HIS A 78 -3.61 4.82 2.70
N ARG A 79 -3.61 6.09 3.08
CA ARG A 79 -4.31 7.18 2.37
C ARG A 79 -3.51 8.47 2.46
N VAL A 80 -3.87 9.45 1.63
CA VAL A 80 -3.37 10.82 1.77
C VAL A 80 -4.54 11.75 2.03
N ILE A 81 -4.52 12.42 3.17
CA ILE A 81 -5.51 13.45 3.55
C ILE A 81 -4.95 14.85 3.30
N MET A 82 -5.79 15.86 3.48
CA MET A 82 -5.33 17.23 3.61
C MET A 82 -4.28 17.36 4.73
N PRO A 83 -3.18 18.10 4.50
CA PRO A 83 -2.23 18.41 5.56
C PRO A 83 -2.91 19.26 6.65
N THR A 84 -2.49 19.05 7.89
CA THR A 84 -2.99 19.74 9.10
C THR A 84 -2.41 21.14 9.31
N ILE A 85 -1.84 21.77 8.29
CA ILE A 85 -1.09 23.03 8.41
C ILE A 85 -1.97 24.24 8.02
N ASP A 86 -1.95 25.26 8.89
CA ASP A 86 -2.80 26.48 8.85
C ASP A 86 -2.61 27.40 7.63
N SER A 87 -1.59 27.19 6.78
CA SER A 87 -1.31 28.07 5.63
C SER A 87 -1.69 27.39 4.30
N THR A 88 -2.72 27.91 3.63
CA THR A 88 -3.27 27.34 2.38
C THR A 88 -2.28 27.30 1.23
N LYS A 89 -1.35 28.26 1.17
CA LYS A 89 -0.34 28.39 0.10
C LYS A 89 0.82 27.41 0.22
N GLU A 90 1.09 26.88 1.41
CA GLU A 90 2.18 25.91 1.62
C GLU A 90 1.69 24.46 1.52
N ASN A 91 0.42 24.23 1.16
CA ASN A 91 -0.18 22.89 1.13
C ASN A 91 -0.06 22.18 -0.23
N GLU A 92 0.72 22.71 -1.17
CA GLU A 92 1.17 21.94 -2.33
C GLU A 92 2.13 20.83 -1.88
N ARG A 93 1.88 19.60 -2.34
CA ARG A 93 2.67 18.42 -1.98
C ARG A 93 3.14 17.70 -3.24
N PHE A 94 4.43 17.40 -3.28
CA PHE A 94 5.03 16.51 -4.26
C PHE A 94 5.50 15.24 -3.57
N SER A 95 5.31 14.11 -4.25
CA SER A 95 5.93 12.85 -3.84
C SER A 95 6.31 12.03 -5.07
N ILE A 96 7.31 11.16 -4.91
CA ILE A 96 7.65 10.16 -5.90
C ILE A 96 7.38 8.80 -5.25
N THR A 97 6.56 8.00 -5.92
CA THR A 97 6.26 6.64 -5.48
C THR A 97 6.89 5.69 -6.49
N PHE A 98 7.85 4.89 -6.04
CA PHE A 98 8.51 3.89 -6.86
C PHE A 98 8.01 2.50 -6.46
N PHE A 99 7.20 1.89 -7.34
CA PHE A 99 6.62 0.57 -7.12
C PHE A 99 7.57 -0.51 -7.64
N CYS A 100 8.05 -1.36 -6.74
CA CYS A 100 8.83 -2.54 -7.08
C CYS A 100 7.90 -3.73 -7.27
N HIS A 101 8.04 -4.40 -8.42
CA HIS A 101 7.33 -5.62 -8.75
C HIS A 101 8.34 -6.75 -9.03
N PRO A 102 8.01 -8.00 -8.69
CA PRO A 102 8.71 -9.14 -9.26
C PRO A 102 8.51 -9.17 -10.79
N ASN A 103 9.38 -9.86 -11.51
CA ASN A 103 9.15 -10.11 -12.94
C ASN A 103 7.83 -10.86 -13.13
N ASP A 104 7.06 -10.52 -14.16
CA ASP A 104 5.71 -11.06 -14.38
C ASP A 104 5.64 -12.59 -14.35
N SER A 105 6.66 -13.28 -14.87
CA SER A 105 6.75 -14.74 -14.92
C SER A 105 7.13 -15.40 -13.58
N THR A 106 7.41 -14.62 -12.54
CA THR A 106 7.83 -15.12 -11.22
C THR A 106 6.67 -15.81 -10.54
N LEU A 107 6.82 -17.09 -10.22
CA LEU A 107 5.85 -17.84 -9.42
C LEU A 107 5.90 -17.34 -7.97
N LEU A 108 4.75 -16.92 -7.43
CA LEU A 108 4.62 -16.47 -6.06
C LEU A 108 4.41 -17.67 -5.11
N THR A 109 5.35 -18.62 -5.09
CA THR A 109 5.34 -19.72 -4.13
C THR A 109 5.78 -19.24 -2.75
N PRO A 110 5.25 -19.81 -1.65
CA PRO A 110 5.65 -19.41 -0.30
C PRO A 110 7.17 -19.32 -0.10
N ILE A 111 7.64 -18.19 0.45
CA ILE A 111 9.05 -17.98 0.75
C ILE A 111 9.55 -19.12 1.66
N PRO A 112 10.71 -19.75 1.35
CA PRO A 112 11.23 -20.91 2.08
C PRO A 112 11.86 -20.50 3.42
N SER A 113 11.06 -19.94 4.31
CA SER A 113 11.42 -19.56 5.68
C SER A 113 10.58 -20.37 6.66
N LYS A 114 11.22 -20.91 7.71
CA LYS A 114 10.52 -21.65 8.76
C LYS A 114 9.38 -20.84 9.39
N LEU A 115 9.58 -19.53 9.56
CA LEU A 115 8.57 -18.61 10.12
C LEU A 115 7.31 -18.53 9.26
N ILE A 116 7.46 -18.67 7.94
CA ILE A 116 6.38 -18.58 6.96
C ILE A 116 5.73 -19.95 6.77
N LEU A 117 6.52 -21.02 6.75
CA LEU A 117 6.05 -22.38 6.54
C LEU A 117 5.22 -22.91 7.73
N ASP A 118 5.64 -22.59 8.96
CA ASP A 118 4.97 -23.03 10.18
C ASP A 118 3.69 -22.22 10.49
N GLN A 119 3.48 -21.11 9.80
CA GLN A 119 2.32 -20.24 10.01
C GLN A 119 1.06 -20.81 9.37
N LYS A 120 -0.04 -20.85 10.14
CA LYS A 120 -1.37 -21.02 9.56
C LYS A 120 -1.72 -19.72 8.85
N PHE A 121 -1.98 -19.80 7.55
CA PHE A 121 -2.42 -18.64 6.78
C PHE A 121 -3.76 -18.17 7.34
N GLU A 122 -3.76 -17.06 8.09
CA GLU A 122 -4.99 -16.42 8.53
C GLU A 122 -5.64 -15.81 7.29
N LYS A 123 -6.74 -16.43 6.85
CA LYS A 123 -7.59 -15.93 5.76
C LYS A 123 -8.37 -14.70 6.27
N ASP A 124 -7.67 -13.62 6.61
CA ASP A 124 -8.34 -12.34 6.78
C ASP A 124 -9.03 -11.96 5.45
N GLU A 125 -10.13 -11.20 5.49
CA GLU A 125 -10.92 -10.84 4.30
C GLU A 125 -10.08 -10.18 3.18
N HIS A 126 -8.94 -9.57 3.50
CA HIS A 126 -8.03 -8.97 2.52
C HIS A 126 -7.05 -9.99 1.92
N ALA A 127 -6.58 -10.94 2.71
CA ALA A 127 -5.77 -12.07 2.26
C ALA A 127 -6.58 -13.04 1.37
N LYS A 128 -7.91 -13.08 1.53
CA LYS A 128 -8.83 -13.79 0.62
C LYS A 128 -8.80 -13.25 -0.82
N HIS A 129 -8.40 -12.00 -1.03
CA HIS A 129 -8.25 -11.46 -2.39
C HIS A 129 -6.93 -11.84 -3.05
N ALA A 130 -5.98 -12.35 -2.28
CA ALA A 130 -4.67 -12.76 -2.79
C ALA A 130 -4.67 -14.23 -3.22
N LEU A 131 -5.50 -15.08 -2.59
CA LEU A 131 -5.68 -16.49 -2.95
C LEU A 131 -6.99 -16.69 -3.72
N ASN A 132 -6.92 -17.18 -4.95
CA ASN A 132 -8.09 -17.65 -5.67
C ASN A 132 -8.70 -18.82 -4.90
N HIS A 133 -9.99 -18.75 -4.62
CA HIS A 133 -10.59 -19.43 -3.48
C HIS A 133 -10.77 -20.95 -3.63
N ASP A 134 -10.45 -21.55 -4.79
CA ASP A 134 -10.79 -22.95 -5.10
C ASP A 134 -9.75 -23.73 -5.96
N ASN A 135 -8.65 -23.10 -6.42
CA ASN A 135 -7.62 -23.80 -7.20
C ASN A 135 -6.26 -23.68 -6.51
N GLU A 136 -5.61 -24.81 -6.29
CA GLU A 136 -4.23 -24.96 -5.79
C GLU A 136 -3.15 -24.38 -6.73
N GLU A 137 -3.53 -23.60 -7.76
CA GLU A 137 -2.59 -23.05 -8.73
C GLU A 137 -1.85 -21.84 -8.15
N THR A 138 -0.53 -21.98 -8.09
CA THR A 138 0.38 -20.89 -7.78
C THR A 138 0.27 -19.80 -8.84
N LEU A 139 -0.06 -18.57 -8.42
CA LEU A 139 -0.09 -17.43 -9.32
C LEU A 139 1.33 -16.96 -9.65
N THR A 140 1.51 -16.50 -10.89
CA THR A 140 2.64 -15.64 -11.24
C THR A 140 2.41 -14.21 -10.76
N ALA A 141 3.47 -13.42 -10.58
CA ALA A 141 3.39 -12.02 -10.18
C ALA A 141 2.56 -11.18 -11.17
N GLY A 142 2.69 -11.46 -12.47
CA GLY A 142 1.90 -10.81 -13.52
C GLY A 142 0.41 -11.13 -13.42
N GLN A 143 0.05 -12.40 -13.17
CA GLN A 143 -1.35 -12.79 -12.94
C GLN A 143 -1.94 -12.14 -11.69
N HIS A 144 -1.18 -12.10 -10.59
CA HIS A 144 -1.59 -11.43 -9.37
C HIS A 144 -1.85 -9.93 -9.62
N LEU A 145 -0.93 -9.24 -10.31
CA LEU A 145 -1.09 -7.84 -10.66
C LEU A 145 -2.32 -7.60 -11.56
N ALA A 146 -2.50 -8.41 -12.60
CA ALA A 146 -3.65 -8.32 -13.51
C ALA A 146 -4.99 -8.48 -12.76
N MET A 147 -5.07 -9.44 -11.83
CA MET A 147 -6.24 -9.64 -10.97
C MET A 147 -6.54 -8.41 -10.09
N ARG A 148 -5.52 -7.71 -9.60
CA ARG A 148 -5.73 -6.49 -8.80
C ARG A 148 -6.16 -5.31 -9.65
N LEU A 149 -5.55 -5.13 -10.82
CA LEU A 149 -5.90 -4.05 -11.75
C LEU A 149 -7.31 -4.20 -12.31
N SER A 150 -7.76 -5.42 -12.64
CA SER A 150 -9.13 -5.63 -13.14
C SER A 150 -10.17 -5.21 -12.09
N LYS A 151 -9.99 -5.61 -10.83
CA LYS A 151 -10.91 -5.21 -9.75
C LYS A 151 -11.03 -3.69 -9.55
N THR A 152 -10.00 -2.92 -9.93
CA THR A 152 -9.98 -1.45 -9.76
C THR A 152 -10.37 -0.69 -11.02
N TYR A 153 -10.07 -1.21 -12.22
CA TYR A 153 -10.16 -0.45 -13.48
C TYR A 153 -11.06 -1.05 -14.56
N THR A 154 -11.62 -2.25 -14.39
CA THR A 154 -12.69 -2.73 -15.28
C THR A 154 -14.07 -2.30 -14.76
N TYR A 155 -14.72 -1.42 -15.52
CA TYR A 155 -16.13 -1.03 -15.40
C TYR A 155 -17.05 -2.05 -16.11
#